data_AF-A0A7Y1SP57-F1
#
_entry.id   AF-A0A7Y1SP57-F1
#
_cell.length_a   1.000
_cell.length_b   1.000
_cell.length_c   1.000
_cell.angle_alpha   90.00
_cell.angle_beta   90.00
_cell.angle_gamma   90.00
#
_symmetry.space_group_name_H-M   'P 1'
#
loop_
_entity.id
_entity.type
_entity.pdbx_description
1 polymer ?
#
loop_
_entity_poly.entity_id
_entity_poly.type
_entity_poly.pdbx_seq_one_letter_code
_entity_poly.pdbx_strand_id
1 'polypeptide(L)'
;MILELINAIPFPDWISDTALQLGPLSIKWYGLGYVVGAFGAYLWAVRAAKKPEIWRPKGPTQAAARVPDQKMLEDFLFFCFLGIFIGGRLGYVLLYGMPEYLSTPLRIFKVWEGGMSFHGGFLGVAAAVWYMAKSRKLPLFRVGDMAAIGAPIGLFLVRLANFANQELYGRVT
;
A
#
# COMPACT_ATOMS: atom_id res chain seq x y z
N MET A 1 5.23 38.17 4.30
CA MET A 1 5.45 37.51 2.99
C MET A 1 6.91 37.55 2.53
N ILE A 2 7.51 38.67 2.09
CA ILE A 2 8.91 38.67 1.60
C ILE A 2 9.94 38.33 2.71
N LEU A 3 9.78 38.90 3.91
CA LEU A 3 10.64 38.61 5.07
C LEU A 3 10.50 37.17 5.60
N GLU A 4 9.35 36.52 5.39
CA GLU A 4 9.14 35.12 5.81
C GLU A 4 9.79 34.15 4.82
N LEU A 5 9.76 34.47 3.52
CA LEU A 5 10.50 33.73 2.50
C LEU A 5 12.01 33.77 2.73
N ILE A 6 12.54 34.86 3.30
CA ILE A 6 13.97 35.02 3.61
C ILE A 6 14.41 34.15 4.80
N ASN A 7 13.50 33.83 5.73
CA ASN A 7 13.78 33.01 6.91
C ASN A 7 13.37 31.54 6.75
N ALA A 8 12.75 31.17 5.63
CA ALA A 8 12.33 29.81 5.36
C ALA A 8 13.55 28.92 5.04
N ILE A 9 13.49 27.65 5.46
CA ILE A 9 14.48 26.65 5.06
C ILE A 9 14.11 26.23 3.63
N PRO A 10 14.96 26.51 2.61
CA PRO A 10 14.69 26.05 1.25
C PRO A 10 14.75 24.52 1.19
N PHE A 11 13.89 23.93 0.36
CA PHE A 11 13.98 22.49 0.11
C PHE A 11 15.31 22.17 -0.60
N PRO A 12 15.99 21.07 -0.27
CA PRO A 12 17.31 20.80 -0.85
C PRO A 12 17.24 20.47 -2.36
N ASP A 13 17.93 21.24 -3.18
CA ASP A 13 17.92 21.12 -4.64
C ASP A 13 18.49 19.79 -5.17
N TRP A 14 19.31 19.11 -4.37
CA TRP A 14 19.92 17.82 -4.72
C TRP A 14 18.98 16.62 -4.51
N ILE A 15 17.81 16.82 -3.88
CA ILE A 15 16.80 15.79 -3.72
C ILE A 15 15.83 15.86 -4.91
N SER A 16 15.73 14.74 -5.63
CA SER A 16 14.82 14.56 -6.76
C SER A 16 13.84 13.41 -6.49
N ASP A 17 12.67 13.47 -7.14
CA ASP A 17 11.67 12.40 -7.18
C ASP A 17 12.20 11.08 -7.78
N THR A 18 13.27 11.19 -8.57
CA THR A 18 13.89 10.11 -9.32
C THR A 18 14.99 9.47 -8.48
N ALA A 19 14.80 8.20 -8.14
CA ALA A 19 15.79 7.42 -7.41
C ALA A 19 16.91 6.93 -8.34
N LEU A 20 16.54 6.48 -9.54
CA LEU A 20 17.49 5.98 -10.52
C LEU A 20 16.98 6.26 -11.94
N GLN A 21 17.85 6.84 -12.77
CA GLN A 21 17.56 7.08 -14.18
C GLN A 21 18.32 6.07 -15.04
N LEU A 22 17.60 5.19 -15.74
CA LEU A 22 18.15 4.18 -16.64
C LEU A 22 17.72 4.50 -18.08
N GLY A 23 18.46 5.39 -18.74
CA GLY A 23 18.11 5.86 -20.08
C GLY A 23 16.73 6.54 -20.08
N PRO A 24 15.73 6.06 -20.85
CA PRO A 24 14.37 6.61 -20.84
C PRO A 24 13.55 6.18 -19.62
N LEU A 25 13.99 5.16 -18.88
CA LEU A 25 13.26 4.65 -17.72
C LEU A 25 13.64 5.43 -16.46
N SER A 26 12.66 6.12 -15.88
CA SER A 26 12.81 6.83 -14.60
C SER A 26 12.22 6.01 -13.46
N ILE A 27 13.06 5.52 -12.55
CA ILE A 27 12.62 4.81 -11.35
C ILE A 27 12.43 5.85 -10.25
N LYS A 28 11.20 5.98 -9.76
CA LYS A 28 10.82 6.93 -8.71
C LYS A 28 10.98 6.36 -7.31
N TRP A 29 11.31 7.20 -6.33
CA TRP A 29 11.37 6.80 -4.92
C TRP A 29 10.06 6.19 -4.42
N TYR A 30 8.94 6.68 -4.96
CA TYR A 30 7.61 6.17 -4.65
C TYR A 30 7.44 4.68 -4.96
N GLY A 31 7.85 4.27 -6.16
CA GLY A 31 7.78 2.87 -6.59
C GLY A 31 8.68 1.98 -5.73
N LEU A 32 9.90 2.44 -5.44
CA LEU A 32 10.82 1.71 -4.55
C LEU A 32 10.26 1.59 -3.13
N GLY A 33 9.70 2.66 -2.58
CA GLY A 33 9.08 2.68 -1.25
C GLY A 33 7.95 1.65 -1.14
N TYR A 34 7.12 1.52 -2.17
CA TYR A 34 6.09 0.49 -2.22
C TYR A 34 6.66 -0.93 -2.24
N VAL A 35 7.66 -1.20 -3.09
CA VAL A 35 8.26 -2.54 -3.20
C VAL A 35 8.96 -2.93 -1.89
N VAL A 36 9.80 -2.06 -1.36
CA VAL A 36 10.53 -2.29 -0.10
C VAL A 36 9.57 -2.39 1.08
N GLY A 37 8.54 -1.54 1.13
CA GLY A 37 7.53 -1.56 2.18
C GLY A 37 6.72 -2.86 2.19
N ALA A 38 6.29 -3.32 1.02
CA ALA A 38 5.57 -4.56 0.86
C ALA A 38 6.46 -5.77 1.20
N PHE A 39 7.73 -5.75 0.81
CA PHE A 39 8.69 -6.78 1.20
C PHE A 39 8.92 -6.80 2.72
N GLY A 40 9.06 -5.64 3.36
CA GLY A 40 9.15 -5.53 4.82
C GLY A 40 7.91 -6.08 5.52
N ALA A 41 6.71 -5.78 5.01
CA ALA A 41 5.45 -6.33 5.51
C ALA A 41 5.39 -7.86 5.34
N TYR A 42 5.91 -8.40 4.24
CA TYR A 42 6.05 -9.84 4.04
C TYR A 42 7.01 -10.49 5.04
N LEU A 43 8.19 -9.91 5.27
CA LEU A 43 9.14 -10.39 6.27
C LEU A 43 8.53 -10.40 7.68
N TRP A 44 7.75 -9.36 8.00
CA TRP A 44 6.96 -9.31 9.23
C TRP A 44 5.94 -10.46 9.30
N ALA A 45 5.16 -10.68 8.24
CA ALA A 45 4.18 -11.75 8.15
C ALA A 45 4.82 -13.14 8.34
N VAL A 46 5.98 -13.39 7.72
CA VAL A 46 6.77 -14.62 7.91
C VAL A 46 7.19 -14.78 9.38
N ARG A 47 7.64 -13.70 10.02
CA ARG A 47 8.02 -13.72 11.44
C ARG A 47 6.83 -14.00 12.35
N ALA A 48 5.64 -13.47 12.02
CA ALA A 48 4.40 -13.73 12.75
C ALA A 48 3.91 -15.17 12.56
N ALA A 49 4.06 -15.74 11.36
CA ALA A 49 3.70 -17.13 11.09
C ALA A 49 4.56 -18.15 11.86
N LYS A 50 5.82 -17.81 12.17
CA LYS A 50 6.71 -18.64 13.01
C LYS A 50 6.30 -18.73 14.48
N LYS A 51 5.26 -18.01 14.91
CA LYS A 51 4.74 -17.99 16.28
C LYS A 51 3.32 -18.58 16.34
N PRO A 52 3.17 -19.92 16.44
CA PRO A 52 1.87 -20.59 16.38
C PRO A 52 0.85 -20.08 17.40
N GLU A 53 1.31 -19.60 18.55
CA GLU A 53 0.50 -19.04 19.64
C GLU A 53 -0.31 -17.81 19.22
N ILE A 54 0.14 -17.07 18.19
CA ILE A 54 -0.61 -15.93 17.62
C ILE A 54 -1.84 -16.42 16.86
N TRP A 55 -1.68 -17.54 16.15
CA TRP A 55 -2.69 -18.09 15.24
C TRP A 55 -3.59 -19.13 15.91
N ARG A 56 -3.11 -19.77 16.98
CA ARG A 56 -3.78 -20.80 17.76
C ARG A 56 -4.14 -20.28 19.15
N PRO A 57 -5.30 -19.64 19.33
CA PRO A 57 -5.71 -19.17 20.64
C PRO A 57 -5.85 -20.37 21.59
N LYS A 58 -5.18 -20.29 22.75
CA LYS A 58 -5.35 -21.25 23.84
C LYS A 58 -6.60 -20.85 24.62
N GLY A 59 -7.69 -21.62 24.49
CA GLY A 59 -8.95 -21.33 25.19
C GLY A 59 -10.11 -22.24 24.76
N PRO A 60 -11.26 -22.22 25.47
CA PRO A 60 -12.42 -23.09 25.20
C PRO A 60 -13.09 -22.80 23.86
N THR A 61 -12.97 -21.58 23.32
CA THR A 61 -13.38 -21.23 21.96
C THR A 61 -12.28 -21.60 20.96
N GLN A 62 -12.20 -22.87 20.58
CA GLN A 62 -11.32 -23.31 19.49
C GLN A 62 -11.91 -22.89 18.13
N ALA A 63 -11.71 -21.63 17.75
CA ALA A 63 -11.84 -21.28 16.34
C ALA A 63 -10.78 -22.08 15.55
N ALA A 64 -11.12 -22.56 14.34
CA ALA A 64 -10.20 -23.31 13.49
C ALA A 64 -8.89 -22.51 13.31
N ALA A 65 -7.83 -23.00 13.95
CA ALA A 65 -6.63 -22.22 14.18
C ALA A 65 -5.49 -22.75 13.31
N ARG A 66 -5.47 -22.27 12.06
CA ARG A 66 -4.43 -22.60 11.09
C ARG A 66 -3.33 -21.54 11.13
N VAL A 67 -2.09 -22.01 11.19
CA VAL A 67 -0.92 -21.16 10.95
C VAL A 67 -0.73 -21.05 9.44
N PRO A 68 -0.59 -19.84 8.87
CA PRO A 68 -0.34 -19.68 7.45
C PRO A 68 1.04 -20.26 7.08
N ASP A 69 1.07 -21.03 5.99
CA ASP A 69 2.32 -21.48 5.38
C ASP A 69 2.90 -20.39 4.45
N GLN A 70 4.13 -20.60 3.97
CA GLN A 70 4.81 -19.61 3.12
C GLN A 70 4.00 -19.25 1.87
N LYS A 71 3.41 -20.24 1.20
CA LYS A 71 2.59 -20.01 0.00
C LYS A 71 1.39 -19.13 0.33
N MET A 72 0.75 -19.33 1.48
CA MET A 72 -0.36 -18.47 1.92
C MET A 72 0.07 -17.02 2.14
N LEU A 73 1.30 -16.78 2.61
CA LEU A 73 1.82 -15.42 2.80
C LEU A 73 2.16 -14.75 1.46
N GLU A 74 2.71 -15.51 0.51
CA GLU A 74 2.97 -15.05 -0.86
C GLU A 74 1.66 -14.76 -1.60
N ASP A 75 0.67 -15.67 -1.52
CA ASP A 75 -0.68 -15.45 -2.03
C ASP A 75 -1.29 -14.19 -1.40
N PHE A 76 -1.13 -14.00 -0.09
CA PHE A 76 -1.67 -12.82 0.62
C PHE A 76 -1.07 -11.51 0.11
N LEU A 77 0.25 -11.47 -0.06
CA LEU A 77 0.94 -10.32 -0.64
C LEU A 77 0.42 -10.01 -2.05
N PHE A 78 0.29 -11.04 -2.89
CA PHE A 78 -0.24 -10.92 -4.25
C PHE A 78 -1.67 -10.36 -4.27
N PHE A 79 -2.58 -10.92 -3.46
CA PHE A 79 -3.96 -10.44 -3.41
C PHE A 79 -4.09 -9.03 -2.84
N CYS A 80 -3.23 -8.65 -1.88
CA CYS A 80 -3.16 -7.27 -1.40
C CYS A 80 -2.72 -6.31 -2.51
N PHE A 81 -1.67 -6.64 -3.27
CA PHE A 81 -1.27 -5.82 -4.43
C PHE A 81 -2.39 -5.71 -5.47
N LEU A 82 -2.99 -6.84 -5.83
CA LEU A 82 -4.11 -6.87 -6.78
C LEU A 82 -5.27 -5.99 -6.29
N GLY A 83 -5.60 -6.07 -5.01
CA GLY A 83 -6.60 -5.22 -4.36
C GLY A 83 -6.24 -3.74 -4.42
N ILE A 84 -4.98 -3.36 -4.16
CA ILE A 84 -4.52 -1.97 -4.26
C ILE A 84 -4.67 -1.44 -5.69
N PHE A 85 -4.22 -2.20 -6.69
CA PHE A 85 -4.26 -1.77 -8.09
C PHE A 85 -5.69 -1.70 -8.63
N ILE A 86 -6.46 -2.77 -8.49
CA ILE A 86 -7.84 -2.83 -8.99
C ILE A 86 -8.73 -1.88 -8.20
N GLY A 87 -8.69 -1.98 -6.88
CA GLY A 87 -9.50 -1.15 -5.99
C GLY A 87 -9.15 0.33 -6.15
N GLY A 88 -7.86 0.67 -6.20
CA GLY A 88 -7.43 2.05 -6.40
C GLY A 88 -7.89 2.62 -7.73
N ARG A 89 -7.82 1.84 -8.81
CA ARG A 89 -8.29 2.27 -10.13
C ARG A 89 -9.80 2.43 -10.19
N LEU A 90 -10.55 1.42 -9.76
CA LEU A 90 -12.01 1.46 -9.73
C LEU A 90 -12.53 2.55 -8.81
N GLY A 91 -11.93 2.71 -7.62
CA GLY A 91 -12.26 3.78 -6.70
C GLY A 91 -12.02 5.16 -7.31
N TYR A 92 -10.97 5.33 -8.13
CA TYR A 92 -10.74 6.60 -8.82
C TYR A 92 -11.83 6.89 -9.85
N VAL A 93 -12.13 5.90 -10.69
CA VAL A 93 -13.17 6.00 -11.74
C VAL A 93 -14.51 6.34 -11.12
N LEU A 94 -14.94 5.61 -10.08
CA LEU A 94 -16.26 5.76 -9.48
C LEU A 94 -16.41 7.07 -8.68
N LEU A 95 -15.36 7.49 -7.97
CA LEU A 95 -15.45 8.64 -7.06
C LEU A 95 -15.09 9.98 -7.72
N TYR A 96 -14.21 9.97 -8.74
CA TYR A 96 -13.64 11.21 -9.29
C TYR A 96 -13.79 11.32 -10.82
N GLY A 97 -13.71 10.20 -11.55
CA GLY A 97 -13.59 10.21 -13.01
C GLY A 97 -14.85 9.89 -13.81
N MET A 98 -15.98 9.55 -13.18
CA MET A 98 -17.06 8.79 -13.83
C MET A 98 -17.49 9.32 -15.22
N PRO A 99 -17.75 10.63 -15.44
CA PRO A 99 -18.14 11.13 -16.76
C PRO A 99 -17.10 10.91 -17.86
N GLU A 100 -15.81 11.03 -17.53
CA GLU A 100 -14.69 10.88 -18.46
C GLU A 100 -14.48 9.41 -18.88
N TYR A 101 -14.72 8.46 -17.97
CA TYR A 101 -14.58 7.05 -18.27
C TYR A 101 -15.80 6.46 -18.98
N LEU A 102 -16.98 7.08 -18.87
CA LEU A 102 -18.14 6.71 -19.69
C LEU A 102 -17.92 7.06 -21.16
N SER A 103 -17.27 8.19 -21.46
CA SER A 103 -16.99 8.60 -22.84
C SER A 103 -15.80 7.85 -23.45
N THR A 104 -14.85 7.38 -22.65
CA THR A 104 -13.72 6.56 -23.14
C THR A 104 -13.38 5.41 -22.18
N PRO A 105 -14.17 4.31 -22.19
CA PRO A 105 -14.03 3.21 -21.22
C PRO A 105 -12.64 2.57 -21.18
N LEU A 106 -11.95 2.49 -22.32
CA LEU A 106 -10.60 1.89 -22.41
C LEU A 106 -9.54 2.65 -21.62
N ARG A 107 -9.80 3.90 -21.19
CA ARG A 107 -8.87 4.65 -20.33
C ARG A 107 -8.68 3.98 -18.99
N ILE A 108 -9.58 3.11 -18.53
CA ILE A 108 -9.43 2.38 -17.27
C ILE A 108 -8.10 1.60 -17.20
N PHE A 109 -7.58 1.12 -18.32
CA PHE A 109 -6.31 0.36 -18.38
C PHE A 109 -5.06 1.25 -18.41
N LYS A 110 -5.21 2.55 -18.68
CA LYS A 110 -4.10 3.51 -18.78
C LYS A 110 -3.62 3.98 -17.40
N VAL A 111 -3.14 3.05 -16.59
CA VAL A 111 -2.68 3.32 -15.21
C VAL A 111 -1.45 4.23 -15.14
N TRP A 112 -0.69 4.36 -16.23
CA TRP A 112 0.45 5.26 -16.33
C TRP A 112 0.06 6.74 -16.50
N GLU A 113 -1.20 7.03 -16.85
CA GLU A 113 -1.74 8.42 -16.83
C GLU A 113 -2.08 8.87 -15.40
N GLY A 114 -1.80 8.04 -14.38
CA GLY A 114 -2.20 8.27 -13.00
C GLY A 114 -3.67 7.92 -12.76
N GLY A 115 -4.27 8.54 -11.74
CA GLY A 115 -5.68 8.31 -11.38
C GLY A 115 -5.87 7.05 -10.53
N MET A 116 -5.42 7.13 -9.27
CA MET A 116 -5.57 6.09 -8.26
C MET A 116 -6.22 6.68 -7.01
N SER A 117 -7.18 5.96 -6.43
CA SER A 117 -7.85 6.35 -5.20
C SER A 117 -7.29 5.61 -4.00
N PHE A 118 -6.90 6.34 -2.95
CA PHE A 118 -6.52 5.74 -1.68
C PHE A 118 -7.67 4.90 -1.08
N HIS A 119 -8.88 5.46 -1.05
CA HIS A 119 -10.07 4.77 -0.52
C HIS A 119 -10.35 3.47 -1.27
N GLY A 120 -10.26 3.51 -2.59
CA GLY A 120 -10.41 2.33 -3.43
C GLY A 120 -9.35 1.27 -3.13
N GLY A 121 -8.07 1.68 -3.02
CA GLY A 121 -6.98 0.78 -2.68
C GLY A 121 -7.15 0.14 -1.30
N PHE A 122 -7.54 0.93 -0.30
CA PHE A 122 -7.83 0.43 1.06
C PHE A 122 -8.96 -0.60 1.07
N LEU A 123 -10.08 -0.32 0.39
CA LEU A 123 -11.19 -1.27 0.25
C LEU A 123 -10.76 -2.55 -0.50
N GLY A 124 -9.90 -2.41 -1.51
CA GLY A 124 -9.31 -3.55 -2.20
C GLY A 124 -8.46 -4.44 -1.29
N VAL A 125 -7.64 -3.86 -0.41
CA VAL A 125 -6.89 -4.61 0.62
C VAL A 125 -7.83 -5.27 1.62
N ALA A 126 -8.87 -4.57 2.08
CA ALA A 126 -9.86 -5.14 2.99
C ALA A 126 -10.57 -6.35 2.37
N ALA A 127 -10.92 -6.28 1.07
CA ALA A 127 -11.46 -7.39 0.32
C ALA A 127 -10.46 -8.56 0.19
N ALA A 128 -9.18 -8.28 -0.03
CA ALA A 128 -8.12 -9.29 -0.07
C ALA A 128 -7.95 -10.02 1.28
N VAL A 129 -7.95 -9.26 2.39
CA VAL A 129 -7.93 -9.81 3.77
C VAL A 129 -9.12 -10.74 4.00
N TRP A 130 -10.33 -10.29 3.66
CA TRP A 130 -11.54 -11.09 3.79
C TRP A 130 -11.49 -12.36 2.94
N TYR A 131 -11.10 -12.23 1.67
CA TYR A 131 -10.98 -13.35 0.74
C TYR A 131 -9.95 -14.39 1.21
N MET A 132 -8.78 -13.94 1.66
CA MET A 132 -7.72 -14.82 2.15
C MET A 132 -8.11 -15.53 3.44
N ALA A 133 -8.73 -14.82 4.38
CA ALA A 133 -9.27 -15.42 5.59
C ALA A 133 -10.29 -16.53 5.27
N LYS A 134 -11.26 -16.24 4.39
CA LYS A 134 -12.32 -17.19 4.04
C LYS A 134 -11.79 -18.37 3.24
N SER A 135 -11.00 -18.12 2.20
CA SER A 135 -10.53 -19.16 1.27
C SER A 135 -9.48 -20.10 1.89
N ARG A 136 -8.71 -19.61 2.87
CA ARG A 136 -7.65 -20.39 3.55
C ARG A 136 -8.05 -20.88 4.94
N LYS A 137 -9.28 -20.58 5.38
CA LYS A 137 -9.80 -20.92 6.72
C LYS A 137 -8.92 -20.34 7.83
N LEU A 138 -8.46 -19.10 7.66
CA LEU A 138 -7.69 -18.37 8.65
C LEU A 138 -8.62 -17.43 9.45
N PRO A 139 -8.31 -17.13 10.73
CA PRO A 139 -9.10 -16.17 11.49
C PRO A 139 -9.02 -14.77 10.87
N LEU A 140 -10.17 -14.19 10.50
CA LEU A 140 -10.26 -12.92 9.77
C LEU A 140 -9.46 -11.79 10.44
N PHE A 141 -9.68 -11.58 11.74
CA PHE A 141 -9.00 -10.52 12.47
C PHE A 141 -7.50 -10.72 12.58
N ARG A 142 -7.00 -11.97 12.61
CA ARG A 142 -5.55 -12.24 12.60
C ARG A 142 -4.90 -11.91 11.26
N VAL A 143 -5.60 -12.17 10.16
CA VAL A 143 -5.15 -11.75 8.82
C VAL A 143 -5.20 -10.22 8.71
N GLY A 144 -6.23 -9.59 9.27
CA GLY A 144 -6.34 -8.13 9.38
C GLY A 144 -5.20 -7.50 10.18
N ASP A 145 -4.90 -8.02 11.37
CA ASP A 145 -3.79 -7.57 12.23
C ASP A 145 -2.46 -7.65 11.48
N MET A 146 -2.24 -8.73 10.71
CA MET A 146 -1.04 -8.91 9.90
C MET A 146 -0.89 -7.79 8.85
N ALA A 147 -1.99 -7.39 8.19
CA ALA A 147 -2.02 -6.25 7.28
C ALA A 147 -1.77 -4.93 8.02
N ALA A 148 -2.46 -4.72 9.14
CA ALA A 148 -2.42 -3.47 9.91
C ALA A 148 -1.04 -3.21 10.51
N ILE A 149 -0.32 -4.24 10.97
CA ILE A 149 1.04 -4.09 11.51
C ILE A 149 2.07 -3.95 10.38
N GLY A 150 1.85 -4.57 9.22
CA GLY A 150 2.72 -4.41 8.06
C GLY A 150 2.61 -3.02 7.39
N ALA A 151 1.40 -2.43 7.38
CA ALA A 151 1.11 -1.17 6.69
C ALA A 151 2.02 0.02 7.11
N PRO A 152 2.34 0.23 8.40
CA PRO A 152 3.28 1.28 8.84
C PRO A 152 4.63 1.29 8.11
N ILE A 153 5.18 0.14 7.72
CA ILE A 153 6.45 0.05 7.00
C ILE A 153 6.34 0.75 5.64
N GLY A 154 5.28 0.42 4.89
CA GLY A 154 4.99 1.06 3.61
C GLY A 154 4.63 2.53 3.77
N LEU A 155 3.81 2.88 4.76
CA LEU A 155 3.43 4.27 5.04
C LEU A 155 4.65 5.14 5.34
N PHE A 156 5.58 4.66 6.17
CA PHE A 156 6.82 5.36 6.47
C PHE A 156 7.66 5.63 5.22
N LEU A 157 7.90 4.59 4.41
CA LEU A 157 8.71 4.73 3.19
C LEU A 157 8.05 5.63 2.15
N VAL A 158 6.72 5.54 1.99
CA VAL A 158 5.98 6.43 1.09
C VAL A 158 6.01 7.88 1.60
N ARG A 159 6.02 8.12 2.92
CA ARG A 159 6.17 9.48 3.48
C ARG A 159 7.55 10.07 3.20
N LEU A 160 8.60 9.26 3.21
CA LEU A 160 9.93 9.69 2.75
C LEU A 160 9.93 10.01 1.24
N ALA A 161 9.23 9.21 0.44
CA ALA A 161 9.06 9.50 -0.98
C ALA A 161 8.23 10.77 -1.23
N ASN A 162 7.17 11.03 -0.43
CA ASN A 162 6.41 12.29 -0.51
C ASN A 162 7.33 13.49 -0.26
N PHE A 163 8.21 13.38 0.75
CA PHE A 163 9.20 14.42 1.03
C PHE A 163 10.14 14.63 -0.17
N ALA A 164 10.70 13.56 -0.74
CA ALA A 164 11.55 13.66 -1.93
C ALA A 164 10.84 14.25 -3.17
N ASN A 165 9.54 13.97 -3.31
CA ASN A 165 8.67 14.49 -4.36
C ASN A 165 8.17 15.92 -4.11
N GLN A 166 8.53 16.54 -2.97
CA GLN A 166 8.04 17.86 -2.56
C GLN A 166 6.51 17.94 -2.48
N GLU A 167 5.84 16.87 -2.03
CA GLU A 167 4.40 16.85 -1.83
C GLU A 167 4.03 16.70 -0.35
N LEU A 168 2.84 17.17 0.03
CA LEU A 168 2.26 17.02 1.38
C LEU A 168 3.10 17.64 2.52
N TYR A 169 3.78 18.77 2.26
CA TYR A 169 4.62 19.51 3.23
C TYR A 169 3.83 20.29 4.30
N GLY A 170 2.50 20.18 4.32
CA GLY A 170 1.64 20.77 5.35
C GLY A 170 1.23 22.21 5.06
N ARG A 171 0.78 22.91 6.10
CA ARG A 171 0.32 24.31 6.01
C ARG A 171 1.50 25.27 6.23
N VAL A 172 1.40 26.46 5.65
CA VAL A 172 2.31 27.57 5.97
C VAL A 172 2.20 27.91 7.47
N THR A 173 3.34 28.06 8.14
CA THR A 173 3.46 28.41 9.56
C THR A 173 4.56 29.43 9.76
#